data_AF-A0A398BAI4-F1
#
_entry.id   AF-A0A398BAI4-F1
#
_cell.length_a   1.000
_cell.length_b   1.000
_cell.length_c   1.000
_cell.angle_alpha   90.00
_cell.angle_beta   90.00
_cell.angle_gamma   90.00
#
_symmetry.space_group_name_H-M   'P 1'
#
loop_
_entity.id
_entity.type
_entity.pdbx_description
1 polymer ?
#
loop_
_entity_poly.entity_id
_entity_poly.type
_entity_poly.pdbx_seq_one_letter_code
_entity_poly.pdbx_strand_id
1 'polypeptide(L)' 'METKLKKILDERGLKQGFIAEKAGLSRGAFSLIVRGKSVPTLPAALRIARVLDISVEELWGDLIAGSKAPTQNK' A
#
# COMPACT_ATOMS: atom_id res chain seq x y z
N MET A 1 8.57 -7.14 -11.05
CA MET A 1 8.72 -6.78 -9.63
C MET A 1 7.36 -6.81 -8.98
N GLU A 2 7.21 -7.57 -7.90
CA GLU A 2 5.94 -7.72 -7.19
C GLU A 2 6.01 -6.95 -5.88
N THR A 3 5.09 -6.02 -5.67
CA THR A 3 5.04 -5.21 -4.44
C THR A 3 4.40 -6.01 -3.31
N LYS A 4 4.70 -5.65 -2.05
CA LYS A 4 4.01 -6.20 -0.87
C LYS A 4 2.49 -6.03 -0.99
N LEU A 5 2.05 -4.88 -1.48
CA LEU A 5 0.64 -4.59 -1.75
C LEU A 5 0.03 -5.60 -2.73
N LYS A 6 0.73 -5.97 -3.81
CA LYS A 6 0.26 -6.98 -4.77
C LYS A 6 0.12 -8.35 -4.13
N LYS A 7 1.06 -8.77 -3.27
CA LYS A 7 0.98 -10.05 -2.57
C LYS A 7 -0.24 -10.14 -1.65
N ILE A 8 -0.45 -9.11 -0.84
CA ILE A 8 -1.61 -9.04 0.08
C ILE A 8 -2.93 -9.10 -0.68
N LEU A 9 -3.02 -8.41 -1.82
CA LEU A 9 -4.21 -8.45 -2.67
C LEU A 9 -4.49 -9.86 -3.20
N ASP A 10 -3.44 -10.57 -3.62
CA ASP A 10 -3.53 -11.93 -4.17
C ASP A 10 -3.90 -12.94 -3.08
N GLU A 11 -3.20 -12.91 -1.94
CA GLU A 11 -3.45 -13.77 -0.78
C GLU A 11 -4.87 -13.62 -0.21
N ARG A 12 -5.42 -12.41 -0.25
CA ARG A 12 -6.77 -12.12 0.25
C ARG A 12 -7.85 -12.20 -0.85
N GLY A 13 -7.49 -12.51 -2.10
CA GLY A 13 -8.42 -12.55 -3.22
C GLY A 13 -9.14 -11.22 -3.50
N LEU A 14 -8.53 -10.09 -3.13
CA LEU A 14 -9.16 -8.78 -3.18
C LEU A 14 -9.08 -8.16 -4.58
N LYS A 15 -10.22 -7.71 -5.09
CA LYS A 15 -10.28 -7.02 -6.39
C LYS A 15 -9.71 -5.61 -6.26
N GLN A 16 -8.69 -5.30 -7.07
CA GLN A 16 -8.05 -3.97 -7.11
C GLN A 16 -9.05 -2.82 -7.30
N GLY A 17 -10.07 -3.02 -8.14
CA GLY A 17 -11.10 -2.02 -8.39
C GLY A 17 -11.94 -1.68 -7.14
N PHE A 18 -12.21 -2.66 -6.29
CA PHE A 18 -12.94 -2.47 -5.03
C PHE A 18 -12.12 -1.63 -4.04
N ILE A 19 -10.82 -1.93 -3.92
CA ILE A 19 -9.93 -1.17 -3.02
C ILE A 19 -9.74 0.25 -3.53
N ALA A 20 -9.55 0.43 -4.84
CA ALA A 20 -9.40 1.75 -5.43
C ALA A 20 -10.62 2.63 -5.12
N GLU A 21 -11.83 2.10 -5.31
CA GLU A 21 -13.07 2.83 -5.01
C GLU A 21 -13.18 3.17 -3.52
N LYS A 22 -12.95 2.20 -2.63
CA LYS A 22 -12.99 2.43 -1.17
C LYS A 22 -11.92 3.40 -0.68
N ALA A 23 -10.75 3.41 -1.31
CA ALA A 23 -9.67 4.34 -1.00
C ALA A 23 -9.83 5.72 -1.67
N GLY A 24 -10.87 5.92 -2.49
CA GLY A 24 -11.11 7.16 -3.22
C GLY A 24 -10.05 7.45 -4.28
N LEU A 25 -9.54 6.39 -4.93
CA LEU A 25 -8.50 6.42 -5.96
C LEU A 25 -9.07 5.95 -7.30
N SER A 26 -8.52 6.48 -8.40
CA SER A 26 -8.81 5.91 -9.71
C SER A 26 -8.17 4.52 -9.86
N ARG A 27 -8.81 3.63 -10.61
CA ARG A 27 -8.27 2.29 -10.89
C ARG A 27 -6.86 2.34 -11.51
N GLY A 28 -6.62 3.34 -12.37
CA GLY A 28 -5.31 3.56 -13.00
C GLY A 28 -4.24 3.94 -11.97
N ALA A 29 -4.52 4.92 -11.10
CA ALA A 29 -3.60 5.33 -10.05
C ALA A 29 -3.28 4.17 -9.10
N PHE A 30 -4.32 3.45 -8.65
CA PHE A 30 -4.14 2.29 -7.79
C PHE A 30 -3.31 1.18 -8.45
N SER A 31 -3.55 0.89 -9.74
CA SER A 31 -2.78 -0.11 -10.51
C SER A 31 -1.30 0.26 -10.62
N LEU A 32 -0.97 1.55 -10.81
CA LEU A 32 0.43 2.02 -10.80
C LEU A 32 1.09 1.80 -9.45
N ILE A 33 0.38 2.07 -8.35
CA ILE A 33 0.86 1.85 -6.98
C ILE A 33 1.10 0.35 -6.73
N VAL A 34 0.15 -0.51 -7.09
CA VAL A 34 0.27 -1.98 -6.96
C VAL A 34 1.47 -2.52 -7.76
N ARG A 35 1.77 -1.94 -8.92
CA ARG A 35 2.92 -2.33 -9.75
C ARG A 35 4.24 -1.69 -9.29
N GLY A 36 4.23 -0.83 -8.26
CA GLY A 36 5.41 -0.10 -7.79
C GLY A 36 5.89 0.98 -8.76
N LYS A 37 5.08 1.34 -9.76
CA LYS A 37 5.41 2.40 -10.74
C LYS A 37 5.16 3.81 -10.19
N SER A 38 4.40 3.92 -9.11
CA SER A 38 4.06 5.19 -8.46
C SER A 38 4.06 5.00 -6.95
N VAL A 39 4.70 5.92 -6.25
CA VAL A 39 4.64 5.99 -4.78
C VAL A 39 3.37 6.76 -4.41
N PRO A 40 2.48 6.20 -3.57
CA PRO A 40 1.30 6.91 -3.13
C PRO A 40 1.68 8.09 -2.23
N THR A 41 0.87 9.14 -2.25
CA THR A 41 0.96 10.20 -1.24
C THR A 41 0.57 9.67 0.13
N LEU A 42 1.03 10.31 1.21
CA LEU A 42 0.68 9.89 2.58
C LEU A 42 -0.85 9.74 2.79
N PRO A 43 -1.72 10.68 2.35
CA PRO A 43 -3.17 10.50 2.47
C PRO A 43 -3.69 9.28 1.69
N ALA A 44 -3.17 9.02 0.49
CA ALA A 44 -3.57 7.86 -0.31
C ALA A 44 -3.11 6.55 0.35
N ALA A 45 -1.87 6.50 0.85
CA ALA A 45 -1.32 5.37 1.57
C ALA A 45 -2.16 5.03 2.81
N LEU A 46 -2.51 6.04 3.62
CA LEU A 46 -3.37 5.88 4.80
C LEU A 46 -4.77 5.36 4.45
N ARG A 47 -5.37 5.83 3.35
CA ARG A 47 -6.68 5.35 2.90
C ARG A 47 -6.61 3.89 2.46
N ILE A 48 -5.61 3.52 1.66
CA ILE A 48 -5.40 2.13 1.22
C ILE A 48 -5.18 1.21 2.43
N ALA A 49 -4.30 1.63 3.34
CA ALA A 49 -3.98 0.93 4.59
C ALA A 49 -5.24 0.66 5.43
N ARG A 50 -6.11 1.66 5.61
CA ARG A 50 -7.40 1.49 6.30
C ARG A 50 -8.34 0.50 5.62
N VAL A 51 -8.42 0.52 4.29
CA VAL A 51 -9.29 -0.43 3.55
C VAL A 51 -8.78 -1.86 3.68
N LEU A 52 -7.47 -2.03 3.78
CA LEU A 52 -6.81 -3.33 3.94
C LEU A 52 -6.74 -3.78 5.40
N ASP A 53 -7.07 -2.93 6.38
CA ASP A 53 -6.84 -3.18 7.80
C ASP A 53 -5.37 -3.56 8.10
N ILE A 54 -4.44 -2.78 7.53
CA ILE A 54 -2.99 -2.96 7.68
C ILE A 54 -2.34 -1.59 7.86
N SER A 55 -1.23 -1.50 8.59
CA SER A 55 -0.47 -0.26 8.76
C SER A 55 0.27 0.17 7.48
N VAL A 56 0.45 1.48 7.27
CA VAL A 56 1.23 2.02 6.14
C VAL A 56 2.68 1.51 6.18
N GLU A 57 3.25 1.36 7.38
CA GLU A 57 4.62 0.86 7.61
C GLU A 57 4.80 -0.59 7.15
N GLU A 58 3.80 -1.46 7.32
CA GLU A 58 3.84 -2.85 6.84
C GLU A 58 3.91 -2.89 5.30
N LEU A 59 3.14 -2.01 4.65
CA LEU A 59 3.04 -1.92 3.19
C LEU A 59 4.26 -1.25 2.54
N TRP A 60 4.78 -0.18 3.16
CA TRP A 60 5.77 0.71 2.54
C TRP A 60 6.95 1.10 3.44
N GLY A 61 7.11 0.53 4.63
CA GLY A 61 8.19 0.88 5.56
C GLY A 61 9.60 0.69 4.98
N ASP A 62 9.76 -0.23 4.02
CA ASP A 62 11.02 -0.42 3.30
C ASP A 62 11.37 0.75 2.37
N LEU A 63 10.38 1.49 1.85
CA LEU A 63 10.62 2.70 1.07
C LEU A 63 11.21 3.83 1.90
N ILE A 64 11.01 3.80 3.22
CA ILE A 64 11.55 4.78 4.17
C ILE A 64 12.99 4.40 4.57
N ALA A 65 13.44 3.16 4.31
CA ALA A 65 14.72 2.61 4.76
C ALA A 65 15.99 3.22 4.12
N GLY A 66 15.88 4.40 3.49
CA GLY A 66 16.99 5.35 3.35
C GLY A 66 17.28 6.17 4.61
N SER A 67 16.45 6.06 5.65
CA SER A 67 16.71 6.58 7.00
C SER A 67 16.08 5.62 7.99
N LYS A 68 16.92 4.89 8.75
CA LYS A 68 16.48 3.99 9.82
C LYS A 68 15.35 4.63 10.64
N ALA A 69 14.14 4.07 10.58
CA ALA A 69 13.14 4.35 11.59
C ALA A 69 13.56 3.66 12.90
N PRO A 70 13.34 4.30 14.06
CA PRO A 70 13.74 3.75 15.35
C PRO A 70 13.00 2.43 15.57
N THR A 71 13.79 1.43 15.94
CA THR A 71 13.37 0.14 16.50
C THR A 71 12.15 0.30 17.38
N GLN A 72 11.03 -0.36 17.05
CA GLN A 72 9.98 -0.59 18.04
C GLN A 72 10.60 -1.40 19.17
N ASN A 73 10.82 -0.71 20.30
CA ASN A 73 11.29 -1.29 21.55
C ASN A 73 10.16 -2.17 22.10
N LYS A 74 10.41 -3.47 22.19
CA LYS A 74 9.59 -4.39 22.99
C LYS A 74 10.46 -4.95 24.10
#